data_AF-A0A6C0B9Y9-F1
#
_entry.id   AF-A0A6C0B9Y9-F1
#
_cell.length_a   1.000
_cell.length_b   1.000
_cell.length_c   1.000
_cell.angle_alpha   90.00
_cell.angle_beta   90.00
_cell.angle_gamma   90.00
#
_symmetry.space_group_name_H-M   'P 1'
#
loop_
_entity.id
_entity.type
_entity.pdbx_description
1 polymer ?
#
loop_
_entity_poly.entity_id
_entity_poly.type
_entity_poly.pdbx_seq_one_letter_code
_entity_poly.pdbx_strand_id
1 'polypeptide(L)'
;MKQNNNLILEDEYENFDWNYYINYYNDLSKKDICDKYTAWQHWNKIGKKEGRYLFKLPTREKYTFEKFDWISYITINDDLINMTRNEAWDHWRKHGISENRPLSRINNTCIHRARFGNLFFINMAYHFIALKNNAKISYKYYKKFKELGICFFIGEKTYDKEIYLSDNAFYPLIQSGEILEKNIVIDINNFFCQTKEFCFFIREQFNKVFKESIIKKNIFKDRYNNNRDIFLHIRLGDVKNENDKQNTFLYYDKILSSTDFEIGYISSDSIYDDICKSLIDKYNLQIIDFCEVSTIMFASTCRNIILSGGTFSWLIGFLAFYSDKIYYPQKKSRWYDDIFVFNEWVGVKV
;
A
#
# COMPACT_ATOMS: atom_id res chain seq x y z
N MET A 1 41.06 4.76 -5.32
CA MET A 1 40.23 3.58 -4.97
C MET A 1 39.72 3.60 -3.52
N LYS A 2 40.53 3.90 -2.49
CA LYS A 2 40.07 3.93 -1.07
C LYS A 2 38.99 5.00 -0.77
N GLN A 3 39.06 6.19 -1.36
CA GLN A 3 38.06 7.25 -1.16
C GLN A 3 36.67 6.88 -1.71
N ASN A 4 36.60 6.22 -2.88
CA ASN A 4 35.32 5.78 -3.45
C ASN A 4 34.66 4.69 -2.61
N ASN A 5 35.42 3.77 -2.02
CA ASN A 5 34.85 2.72 -1.18
C ASN A 5 34.29 3.26 0.15
N ASN A 6 34.92 4.28 0.74
CA ASN A 6 34.38 4.93 1.95
C ASN A 6 33.09 5.70 1.66
N LEU A 7 33.04 6.43 0.54
CA LEU A 7 31.82 7.14 0.10
C LEU A 7 30.67 6.18 -0.20
N ILE A 8 30.94 5.02 -0.80
CA ILE A 8 29.93 3.98 -1.04
C ILE A 8 29.43 3.39 0.29
N LEU A 9 30.32 3.10 1.24
CA LEU A 9 29.92 2.55 2.55
C LEU A 9 29.13 3.56 3.39
N GLU A 10 29.45 4.85 3.33
CA GLU A 10 28.68 5.92 3.96
C GLU A 10 27.28 6.05 3.33
N ASP A 11 27.19 6.06 2.00
CA ASP A 11 25.89 6.12 1.31
C ASP A 11 25.02 4.90 1.59
N GLU A 12 25.61 3.70 1.65
CA GLU A 12 24.87 2.48 1.98
C GLU A 12 24.39 2.46 3.43
N TYR A 13 25.21 2.93 4.38
CA TYR A 13 24.80 3.06 5.78
C TYR A 13 23.70 4.11 5.94
N GLU A 14 23.86 5.28 5.33
CA GLU A 14 22.88 6.36 5.42
C GLU A 14 21.54 5.92 4.86
N ASN A 15 21.56 5.25 3.71
CA ASN A 15 20.36 4.72 3.10
C ASN A 15 19.94 3.36 3.68
N PHE A 16 20.57 2.80 4.70
CA PHE A 16 20.17 1.48 5.21
C PHE A 16 18.80 1.53 5.92
N ASP A 17 17.80 0.84 5.37
CA ASP A 17 16.47 0.64 5.98
C ASP A 17 16.51 -0.48 7.02
N TRP A 18 17.20 -0.19 8.12
CA TRP A 18 17.46 -1.11 9.21
C TRP A 18 16.20 -1.67 9.89
N ASN A 19 15.13 -0.87 9.96
CA ASN A 19 13.87 -1.33 10.53
C ASN A 19 13.29 -2.48 9.69
N TYR A 20 13.37 -2.33 8.36
CA TYR A 20 12.91 -3.38 7.47
C TYR A 20 13.84 -4.60 7.54
N TYR A 21 15.14 -4.38 7.64
CA TYR A 21 16.11 -5.46 7.83
C TYR A 21 15.81 -6.34 9.05
N ILE A 22 15.54 -5.72 10.21
CA ILE A 22 15.21 -6.47 11.44
C ILE A 22 13.86 -7.18 11.30
N ASN A 23 12.84 -6.50 10.79
CA ASN A 23 11.49 -7.07 10.69
C ASN A 23 11.39 -8.17 9.64
N TYR A 24 12.19 -8.12 8.58
CA TYR A 24 12.21 -9.13 7.54
C TYR A 24 12.86 -10.43 8.05
N TYR A 25 13.89 -10.32 8.89
CA TYR A 25 14.61 -11.46 9.43
C TYR A 25 14.27 -11.70 10.90
N ASN A 26 13.24 -12.52 11.14
CA ASN A 26 12.70 -12.83 12.47
C ASN A 26 13.72 -13.40 13.48
N ASP A 27 14.90 -13.86 13.04
CA ASP A 27 15.97 -14.29 13.94
C ASP A 27 16.76 -13.12 14.54
N LEU A 28 16.69 -11.92 13.94
CA LEU A 28 17.43 -10.74 14.40
C LEU A 28 16.79 -10.07 15.60
N SER A 29 15.47 -10.07 15.68
CA SER A 29 14.73 -9.57 16.85
C SER A 29 15.05 -10.37 18.12
N LYS A 30 15.45 -11.65 17.98
CA LYS A 30 15.87 -12.52 19.07
C LYS A 30 17.32 -12.31 19.53
N LYS A 31 18.11 -11.52 18.78
CA LYS A 31 19.54 -11.27 19.03
C LYS A 31 19.82 -9.87 19.59
N ASP A 32 18.83 -9.20 20.16
CA ASP A 32 18.91 -7.80 20.63
C ASP A 32 19.39 -6.79 19.57
N ILE A 33 19.17 -7.10 18.29
CA ILE A 33 19.43 -6.15 17.20
C ILE A 33 18.18 -5.26 17.10
N CYS A 34 18.26 -4.06 17.66
CA CYS A 34 17.10 -3.18 17.86
C CYS A 34 17.27 -1.76 17.34
N ASP A 35 18.43 -1.43 16.74
CA ASP A 35 18.73 -0.10 16.20
C ASP A 35 19.48 -0.15 14.86
N LYS A 36 19.61 1.01 14.20
CA LYS A 36 20.26 1.14 12.88
C LYS A 36 21.70 0.67 12.87
N TYR A 37 22.45 1.02 13.91
CA TYR A 37 23.86 0.74 14.00
C TYR A 37 24.09 -0.75 14.22
N THR A 38 23.41 -1.37 15.20
CA THR A 38 23.51 -2.80 15.48
C THR A 38 23.04 -3.64 14.29
N ALA A 39 21.96 -3.24 13.62
CA ALA A 39 21.48 -3.88 12.39
C ALA A 39 22.49 -3.78 11.24
N TRP A 40 23.13 -2.62 11.07
CA TRP A 40 24.13 -2.42 10.03
C TRP A 40 25.38 -3.26 10.30
N GLN A 41 25.85 -3.28 11.55
CA GLN A 41 26.97 -4.12 11.96
C GLN A 41 26.67 -5.60 11.71
N HIS A 42 25.45 -6.04 12.04
CA HIS A 42 25.02 -7.40 11.73
C HIS A 42 25.04 -7.68 10.23
N TRP A 43 24.39 -6.83 9.42
CA TRP A 43 24.36 -7.01 7.97
C TRP A 43 25.77 -7.08 7.38
N ASN A 44 26.63 -6.12 7.73
CA ASN A 44 27.97 -6.02 7.14
C ASN A 44 28.89 -7.18 7.55
N LYS A 45 28.79 -7.67 8.79
CA LYS A 45 29.70 -8.72 9.32
C LYS A 45 29.21 -10.14 9.07
N ILE A 46 27.90 -10.34 9.16
CA ILE A 46 27.25 -11.65 9.19
C ILE A 46 26.26 -11.77 8.04
N GLY A 47 25.29 -10.85 7.96
CA GLY A 47 24.18 -10.94 7.01
C GLY A 47 24.63 -11.05 5.56
N LYS A 48 25.65 -10.30 5.15
CA LYS A 48 26.21 -10.36 3.78
C LYS A 48 26.79 -11.74 3.45
N LYS A 49 27.41 -12.41 4.42
CA LYS A 49 27.96 -13.77 4.26
C LYS A 49 26.86 -14.84 4.23
N GLU A 50 25.77 -14.59 4.94
CA GLU A 50 24.57 -15.43 4.95
C GLU A 50 23.66 -15.19 3.73
N GLY A 51 24.04 -14.32 2.79
CA GLY A 51 23.23 -14.00 1.62
C GLY A 51 22.01 -13.13 1.91
N ARG A 52 22.00 -12.40 3.04
CA ARG A 52 20.89 -11.51 3.41
C ARG A 52 20.87 -10.24 2.57
N TYR A 53 19.67 -9.79 2.23
CA TYR A 53 19.45 -8.58 1.45
C TYR A 53 19.81 -7.32 2.24
N LEU A 54 20.39 -6.35 1.52
CA LEU A 54 20.55 -4.97 1.98
C LEU A 54 19.30 -4.20 1.58
N PHE A 55 18.59 -3.64 2.55
CA PHE A 55 17.40 -2.83 2.27
C PHE A 55 17.79 -1.36 2.28
N LYS A 56 17.49 -0.63 1.20
CA LYS A 56 17.85 0.79 1.03
C LYS A 56 16.60 1.67 1.13
N LEU A 57 16.73 2.82 1.79
CA LEU A 57 15.79 3.94 1.77
C LEU A 57 15.74 4.50 0.35
N PRO A 58 14.58 5.02 -0.11
CA PRO A 58 14.51 5.71 -1.38
C PRO A 58 15.41 6.95 -1.36
N THR A 59 16.53 6.92 -2.08
CA THR A 59 17.44 8.06 -2.22
C THR A 59 16.75 9.17 -3.01
N ARG A 60 16.76 10.40 -2.47
CA ARG A 60 16.01 11.53 -3.03
C ARG A 60 16.73 12.32 -4.14
N GLU A 61 17.96 11.99 -4.51
CA GLU A 61 18.71 12.78 -5.50
C GLU A 61 19.58 11.90 -6.41
N LYS A 62 19.37 11.99 -7.73
CA LYS A 62 20.39 11.61 -8.74
C LYS A 62 20.15 12.12 -10.17
N TYR A 63 19.18 13.01 -10.40
CA TYR A 63 18.97 13.57 -11.73
C TYR A 63 19.63 14.94 -11.83
N THR A 64 20.45 15.10 -12.86
CA THR A 64 20.98 16.38 -13.32
C THR A 64 20.19 16.81 -14.55
N PHE A 65 20.20 18.09 -14.89
CA PHE A 65 19.48 18.59 -16.07
C PHE A 65 19.91 17.84 -17.35
N GLU A 66 21.21 17.52 -17.44
CA GLU A 66 21.83 16.82 -18.56
C GLU A 66 21.32 15.37 -18.68
N LYS A 67 21.09 14.70 -17.54
CA LYS A 67 20.64 13.29 -17.46
C LYS A 67 19.12 13.13 -17.40
N PHE A 68 18.38 14.24 -17.45
CA PHE A 68 16.92 14.22 -17.45
C PHE A 68 16.40 13.85 -18.84
N ASP A 69 15.88 12.63 -18.96
CA ASP A 69 15.16 12.17 -20.14
C ASP A 69 13.76 12.81 -20.18
N TRP A 70 13.73 14.06 -20.65
CA TRP A 70 12.51 14.86 -20.71
C TRP A 70 11.49 14.28 -21.69
N ILE A 71 11.94 13.60 -22.76
CA ILE A 71 11.05 13.00 -23.76
C ILE A 71 10.26 11.86 -23.10
N SER A 72 10.93 10.95 -22.39
CA SER A 72 10.25 9.93 -21.60
C SER A 72 9.32 10.55 -20.56
N TYR A 73 9.76 11.60 -19.86
CA TYR A 73 8.94 12.27 -18.86
C TYR A 73 7.62 12.81 -19.43
N ILE A 74 7.65 13.59 -20.52
CA ILE A 74 6.44 14.14 -21.13
C ILE A 74 5.58 13.06 -21.82
N THR A 75 6.20 11.98 -22.30
CA THR A 75 5.48 10.85 -22.93
C THR A 75 4.73 10.01 -21.89
N ILE A 76 5.23 9.95 -20.66
CA ILE A 76 4.57 9.25 -19.55
C ILE A 76 3.49 10.14 -18.92
N ASN A 77 3.73 11.45 -18.88
CA ASN A 77 2.84 12.43 -18.29
C ASN A 77 2.17 13.24 -19.42
N ASP A 78 1.13 12.63 -20.02
CA ASP A 78 0.42 13.12 -21.21
C ASP A 78 -0.08 14.57 -21.09
N ASP A 79 -0.38 15.03 -19.88
CA ASP A 79 -0.74 16.42 -19.57
C ASP A 79 0.38 17.43 -19.85
N LEU A 80 1.62 16.95 -20.03
CA LEU A 80 2.82 17.76 -20.25
C LEU A 80 3.38 17.65 -21.68
N ILE A 81 2.65 17.01 -22.61
CA ILE A 81 3.19 16.60 -23.93
C ILE A 81 3.74 17.76 -24.79
N ASN A 82 3.30 18.98 -24.53
CA ASN A 82 3.71 20.18 -25.27
C ASN A 82 4.86 20.98 -24.60
N MET A 83 5.45 20.47 -23.52
CA MET A 83 6.54 21.16 -22.83
C MET A 83 7.89 20.97 -23.53
N THR A 84 8.69 22.04 -23.56
CA THR A 84 10.12 21.97 -23.89
C THR A 84 10.90 21.26 -22.79
N ARG A 85 12.15 20.88 -23.07
CA ARG A 85 13.06 20.28 -22.08
C ARG A 85 13.21 21.13 -20.81
N ASN A 86 13.37 22.45 -20.96
CA ASN A 86 13.53 23.37 -19.82
C ASN A 86 12.27 23.41 -18.97
N GLU A 87 11.10 23.54 -19.60
CA GLU A 87 9.82 23.56 -18.90
C GLU A 87 9.53 22.23 -18.20
N ALA A 88 9.81 21.11 -18.87
CA ALA A 88 9.65 19.77 -18.31
C ALA A 88 10.54 19.54 -17.08
N TRP A 89 11.80 20.02 -17.13
CA TRP A 89 12.72 19.95 -15.99
C TRP A 89 12.25 20.80 -14.81
N ASP A 90 11.86 22.05 -15.09
CA ASP A 90 11.37 22.96 -14.07
C ASP A 90 10.08 22.44 -13.43
N HIS A 91 9.17 21.90 -14.24
CA HIS A 91 7.97 21.24 -13.78
C HIS A 91 8.31 20.04 -12.88
N TRP A 92 9.18 19.15 -13.33
CA TRP A 92 9.56 17.96 -12.56
C TRP A 92 10.13 18.34 -11.19
N ARG A 93 11.02 19.34 -11.14
CA ARG A 93 11.62 19.81 -9.88
C ARG A 93 10.62 20.49 -8.95
N LYS A 94 9.76 21.35 -9.47
CA LYS A 94 8.81 22.15 -8.67
C LYS A 94 7.60 21.35 -8.21
N HIS A 95 7.10 20.47 -9.08
CA HIS A 95 5.82 19.77 -8.90
C HIS A 95 5.98 18.25 -9.00
N GLY A 96 6.72 17.77 -10.00
CA GLY A 96 6.81 16.34 -10.30
C GLY A 96 7.30 15.48 -9.14
N ILE A 97 8.29 15.93 -8.38
CA ILE A 97 8.80 15.20 -7.20
C ILE A 97 7.73 15.06 -6.11
N SER A 98 7.00 16.14 -5.79
CA SER A 98 5.94 16.11 -4.77
C SER A 98 4.71 15.31 -5.22
N GLU A 99 4.42 15.33 -6.52
CA GLU A 99 3.30 14.59 -7.12
C GLU A 99 3.62 13.10 -7.36
N ASN A 100 4.87 12.68 -7.13
CA ASN A 100 5.38 11.36 -7.48
C ASN A 100 5.28 11.07 -8.99
N ARG A 101 5.57 12.07 -9.83
CA ARG A 101 5.57 11.91 -11.29
C ARG A 101 6.72 10.98 -11.72
N PRO A 102 6.42 9.89 -12.44
CA PRO A 102 7.42 8.92 -12.88
C PRO A 102 8.34 9.50 -13.97
N LEU A 103 9.61 9.07 -13.97
CA LEU A 103 10.58 9.34 -15.03
C LEU A 103 10.80 8.18 -15.99
N SER A 104 10.27 6.99 -15.66
CA SER A 104 10.37 5.78 -16.46
C SER A 104 9.15 4.89 -16.23
N ARG A 105 8.78 4.11 -17.25
CA ARG A 105 7.75 3.05 -17.16
C ARG A 105 8.29 1.74 -16.60
N ILE A 106 9.62 1.59 -16.60
CA ILE A 106 10.30 0.39 -16.15
C ILE A 106 10.31 0.37 -14.62
N ASN A 107 9.92 -0.77 -14.04
CA ASN A 107 10.03 -1.04 -12.61
C ASN A 107 9.40 0.06 -11.74
N ASN A 108 8.29 0.63 -12.19
CA ASN A 108 7.77 1.85 -11.58
C ASN A 108 6.25 1.82 -11.49
N THR A 109 5.70 1.77 -10.28
CA THR A 109 4.24 1.83 -10.08
C THR A 109 3.72 3.27 -10.03
N CYS A 110 4.60 4.29 -10.01
CA CYS A 110 4.22 5.71 -10.05
C CYS A 110 3.48 6.10 -11.34
N ILE A 111 3.64 5.31 -12.41
CA ILE A 111 2.91 5.48 -13.67
C ILE A 111 1.41 5.19 -13.55
N HIS A 112 0.98 4.43 -12.54
CA HIS A 112 -0.42 4.05 -12.42
C HIS A 112 -1.25 5.17 -11.77
N ARG A 113 -2.41 5.51 -12.36
CA ARG A 113 -3.34 6.53 -11.85
C ARG A 113 -4.33 6.04 -10.78
N ALA A 114 -4.08 4.85 -10.22
CA ALA A 114 -4.97 4.22 -9.25
C ALA A 114 -5.02 4.98 -7.91
N ARG A 115 -6.13 4.83 -7.19
CA ARG A 115 -6.28 5.33 -5.81
C ARG A 115 -5.52 4.42 -4.82
N PHE A 116 -5.39 4.90 -3.59
CA PHE A 116 -4.54 4.30 -2.55
C PHE A 116 -4.77 2.79 -2.33
N GLY A 117 -6.03 2.35 -2.21
CA GLY A 117 -6.36 0.92 -2.03
C GLY A 117 -5.98 0.02 -3.22
N ASN A 118 -6.17 0.49 -4.45
CA ASN A 118 -5.75 -0.26 -5.65
C ASN A 118 -4.22 -0.37 -5.70
N LEU A 119 -3.51 0.71 -5.35
CA LEU A 119 -2.05 0.72 -5.34
C LEU A 119 -1.43 -0.19 -4.28
N PHE A 120 -2.18 -0.55 -3.23
CA PHE A 120 -1.71 -1.58 -2.30
C PHE A 120 -1.46 -2.90 -3.02
N PHE A 121 -2.41 -3.38 -3.82
CA PHE A 121 -2.28 -4.63 -4.58
C PHE A 121 -1.15 -4.57 -5.60
N ILE A 122 -1.10 -3.49 -6.40
CA ILE A 122 -0.07 -3.30 -7.42
C ILE A 122 1.33 -3.23 -6.78
N ASN A 123 1.49 -2.45 -5.70
CA ASN A 123 2.76 -2.37 -5.00
C ASN A 123 3.14 -3.70 -4.35
N MET A 124 2.19 -4.48 -3.86
CA MET A 124 2.45 -5.82 -3.34
C MET A 124 2.92 -6.79 -4.41
N ALA A 125 2.29 -6.78 -5.59
CA ALA A 125 2.74 -7.61 -6.70
C ALA A 125 4.19 -7.26 -7.07
N TYR A 126 4.49 -5.97 -7.21
CA TYR A 126 5.86 -5.50 -7.44
C TYR A 126 6.81 -5.85 -6.29
N HIS A 127 6.37 -5.76 -5.03
CA HIS A 127 7.18 -6.12 -3.87
C HIS A 127 7.69 -7.56 -3.96
N PHE A 128 6.81 -8.53 -4.22
CA PHE A 128 7.20 -9.93 -4.27
C PHE A 128 8.04 -10.26 -5.50
N ILE A 129 7.72 -9.70 -6.67
CA ILE A 129 8.53 -9.89 -7.87
C ILE A 129 9.92 -9.27 -7.67
N ALA A 130 9.99 -8.09 -7.07
CA ALA A 130 11.25 -7.41 -6.80
C ALA A 130 12.11 -8.17 -5.80
N LEU A 131 11.52 -8.67 -4.71
CA LEU A 131 12.21 -9.47 -3.70
C LEU A 131 12.89 -10.68 -4.34
N LYS A 132 12.16 -11.40 -5.19
CA LYS A 132 12.65 -12.58 -5.91
C LYS A 132 13.80 -12.29 -6.87
N ASN A 133 13.74 -11.14 -7.55
CA ASN A 133 14.70 -10.78 -8.57
C ASN A 133 15.78 -9.80 -8.06
N ASN A 134 15.76 -9.37 -6.80
CA ASN A 134 16.55 -8.21 -6.35
C ASN A 134 16.36 -6.99 -7.28
N ALA A 135 15.14 -6.78 -7.80
CA ALA A 135 14.88 -5.73 -8.78
C ALA A 135 14.70 -4.37 -8.08
N LYS A 136 15.28 -3.32 -8.67
CA LYS A 136 15.12 -1.95 -8.20
C LYS A 136 13.79 -1.39 -8.69
N ILE A 137 12.86 -1.16 -7.76
CA ILE A 137 11.51 -0.66 -8.04
C ILE A 137 11.28 0.73 -7.43
N SER A 138 10.53 1.58 -8.15
CA SER A 138 9.92 2.80 -7.62
C SER A 138 8.44 2.57 -7.31
N TYR A 139 8.03 2.85 -6.07
CA TYR A 139 6.66 2.60 -5.60
C TYR A 139 5.87 3.89 -5.43
N LYS A 140 4.68 3.95 -6.02
CA LYS A 140 3.72 5.03 -5.76
C LYS A 140 3.25 4.98 -4.32
N TYR A 141 3.16 6.14 -3.69
CA TYR A 141 2.77 6.29 -2.28
C TYR A 141 3.65 5.53 -1.27
N TYR A 142 4.91 5.25 -1.61
CA TYR A 142 5.86 4.56 -0.73
C TYR A 142 5.88 5.15 0.69
N LYS A 143 5.89 6.49 0.82
CA LYS A 143 5.88 7.17 2.12
C LYS A 143 4.62 6.88 2.94
N LYS A 144 3.44 6.99 2.34
CA LYS A 144 2.15 6.70 2.99
C LYS A 144 2.09 5.23 3.46
N PHE A 145 2.55 4.29 2.62
CA PHE A 145 2.63 2.88 3.03
C PHE A 145 3.65 2.66 4.15
N LYS A 146 4.79 3.34 4.11
CA LYS A 146 5.79 3.31 5.18
C LYS A 146 5.26 3.87 6.50
N GLU A 147 4.43 4.91 6.44
CA GLU A 147 3.71 5.45 7.60
C GLU A 147 2.77 4.40 8.20
N LEU A 148 2.04 3.64 7.37
CA LEU A 148 1.26 2.48 7.80
C LEU A 148 2.11 1.34 8.38
N GLY A 149 3.45 1.38 8.26
CA GLY A 149 4.35 0.30 8.68
C GLY A 149 4.66 -0.72 7.59
N ILE A 150 4.26 -0.47 6.34
CA ILE A 150 4.51 -1.32 5.17
C ILE A 150 5.70 -0.76 4.39
N CYS A 151 6.85 -1.42 4.49
CA CYS A 151 8.05 -1.05 3.73
C CYS A 151 8.23 -2.01 2.56
N PHE A 152 8.06 -1.53 1.33
CA PHE A 152 8.29 -2.36 0.15
C PHE A 152 9.78 -2.63 -0.07
N PHE A 153 10.08 -3.71 -0.81
CA PHE A 153 11.43 -4.17 -1.06
C PHE A 153 12.01 -3.34 -2.19
N ILE A 154 13.23 -2.81 -2.01
CA ILE A 154 13.93 -2.06 -3.05
C ILE A 154 15.24 -2.79 -3.31
N GLY A 155 15.30 -3.50 -4.44
CA GLY A 155 16.50 -4.18 -4.86
C GLY A 155 17.51 -3.24 -5.54
N GLU A 156 18.58 -3.85 -6.03
CA GLU A 156 19.72 -3.13 -6.60
C GLU A 156 19.82 -3.27 -8.12
N LYS A 157 19.17 -4.30 -8.69
CA LYS A 157 19.34 -4.67 -10.08
C LYS A 157 18.33 -3.97 -10.99
N THR A 158 18.83 -3.56 -12.15
CA THR A 158 18.05 -3.31 -13.36
C THR A 158 18.56 -4.25 -14.43
N TYR A 159 17.68 -4.68 -15.33
CA TYR A 159 17.98 -5.69 -16.34
C TYR A 159 17.95 -5.12 -17.76
N ASP A 160 18.52 -5.85 -18.72
CA ASP A 160 18.52 -5.44 -20.13
C ASP A 160 17.25 -5.86 -20.88
N LYS A 161 16.48 -6.80 -20.31
CA LYS A 161 15.26 -7.33 -20.88
C LYS A 161 14.04 -6.91 -20.07
N GLU A 162 12.92 -6.80 -20.75
CA GLU A 162 11.64 -6.42 -20.16
C GLU A 162 10.63 -7.58 -20.21
N ILE A 163 9.68 -7.57 -19.28
CA ILE A 163 8.48 -8.38 -19.30
C ILE A 163 7.26 -7.48 -19.13
N TYR A 164 6.28 -7.68 -19.99
CA TYR A 164 4.98 -7.05 -19.85
C TYR A 164 4.12 -7.88 -18.89
N LEU A 165 3.71 -7.26 -17.79
CA LEU A 165 2.96 -7.91 -16.73
C LEU A 165 1.47 -7.56 -16.87
N SER A 166 0.63 -8.60 -16.88
CA SER A 166 -0.83 -8.48 -16.91
C SER A 166 -1.44 -9.11 -15.67
N ASP A 167 -2.71 -8.80 -15.40
CA ASP A 167 -3.45 -9.35 -14.25
C ASP A 167 -3.56 -10.89 -14.27
N ASN A 168 -3.45 -11.52 -15.45
CA ASN A 168 -3.45 -12.98 -15.56
C ASN A 168 -2.06 -13.61 -15.38
N ALA A 169 -0.99 -12.83 -15.57
CA ALA A 169 0.37 -13.36 -15.59
C ALA A 169 1.15 -13.09 -14.29
N PHE A 170 0.78 -12.07 -13.50
CA PHE A 170 1.61 -11.64 -12.37
C PHE A 170 1.72 -12.68 -11.26
N TYR A 171 0.60 -13.29 -10.87
CA TYR A 171 0.59 -14.19 -9.73
C TYR A 171 1.33 -15.51 -10.00
N PRO A 172 1.17 -16.16 -11.17
CA PRO A 172 2.02 -17.29 -11.55
C PRO A 172 3.53 -16.97 -11.50
N LEU A 173 3.93 -15.75 -11.88
CA LEU A 173 5.34 -15.32 -11.83
C LEU A 173 5.85 -15.14 -10.40
N ILE A 174 5.00 -14.69 -9.48
CA ILE A 174 5.31 -14.62 -8.04
C ILE A 174 5.48 -16.03 -7.47
N GLN A 175 4.59 -16.96 -7.84
CA GLN A 175 4.59 -18.33 -7.33
C GLN A 175 5.69 -19.20 -7.91
N SER A 176 6.18 -18.91 -9.13
CA SER A 176 7.24 -19.71 -9.72
C SER A 176 8.52 -19.66 -8.87
N GLY A 177 9.35 -20.70 -8.91
CA GLY A 177 10.68 -20.68 -8.28
C GLY A 177 11.73 -19.92 -9.09
N GLU A 178 11.41 -19.55 -10.34
CA GLU A 178 12.39 -19.09 -11.33
C GLU A 178 12.73 -17.60 -11.21
N ILE A 179 14.01 -17.27 -11.16
CA ILE A 179 14.48 -15.89 -11.27
C ILE A 179 14.31 -15.44 -12.73
N LEU A 180 13.54 -14.38 -12.95
CA LEU A 180 13.16 -13.89 -14.28
C LEU A 180 14.26 -13.04 -14.93
N GLU A 181 15.07 -12.37 -14.12
CA GLU A 181 16.10 -11.40 -14.57
C GLU A 181 15.58 -10.42 -15.63
N LYS A 182 14.37 -9.90 -15.42
CA LYS A 182 13.69 -8.95 -16.31
C LYS A 182 13.16 -7.76 -15.53
N ASN A 183 13.15 -6.61 -16.20
CA ASN A 183 12.45 -5.41 -15.79
C ASN A 183 10.94 -5.56 -16.03
N ILE A 184 10.14 -5.03 -15.11
CA ILE A 184 8.68 -5.08 -15.16
C ILE A 184 8.15 -3.84 -15.87
N VAL A 185 7.29 -4.06 -16.87
CA VAL A 185 6.48 -3.03 -17.52
C VAL A 185 5.02 -3.48 -17.42
N ILE A 186 4.08 -2.53 -17.24
CA ILE A 186 2.65 -2.83 -17.07
C ILE A 186 1.79 -2.03 -18.04
N ASP A 187 0.58 -2.55 -18.30
CA ASP A 187 -0.52 -1.73 -18.79
C ASP A 187 -1.04 -0.85 -17.64
N ILE A 188 -0.87 0.46 -17.74
CA ILE A 188 -1.33 1.38 -16.68
C ILE A 188 -2.85 1.40 -16.53
N ASN A 189 -3.60 0.93 -17.54
CA ASN A 189 -5.06 0.96 -17.55
C ASN A 189 -5.68 -0.38 -17.15
N ASN A 190 -4.94 -1.48 -17.22
CA ASN A 190 -5.48 -2.84 -17.11
C ASN A 190 -4.71 -3.74 -16.13
N PHE A 191 -3.93 -3.16 -15.21
CA PHE A 191 -3.12 -3.90 -14.23
C PHE A 191 -3.45 -3.53 -12.79
N PHE A 192 -4.27 -4.34 -12.12
CA PHE A 192 -4.80 -4.05 -10.79
C PHE A 192 -4.42 -5.09 -9.72
N CYS A 193 -4.07 -6.32 -10.11
CA CYS A 193 -3.66 -7.41 -9.20
C CYS A 193 -4.71 -7.78 -8.13
N GLN A 194 -6.00 -7.75 -8.46
CA GLN A 194 -7.09 -7.91 -7.48
C GLN A 194 -7.73 -9.31 -7.53
N THR A 195 -6.91 -10.37 -7.54
CA THR A 195 -7.42 -11.74 -7.60
C THR A 195 -7.61 -12.34 -6.20
N LYS A 196 -8.54 -13.29 -6.10
CA LYS A 196 -8.82 -14.06 -4.87
C LYS A 196 -7.58 -14.77 -4.33
N GLU A 197 -6.85 -15.45 -5.20
CA GLU A 197 -5.68 -16.23 -4.84
C GLU A 197 -4.58 -15.31 -4.29
N PHE A 198 -4.42 -14.13 -4.90
CA PHE A 198 -3.44 -13.16 -4.43
C PHE A 198 -3.84 -12.53 -3.08
N CYS A 199 -5.13 -12.34 -2.81
CA CYS A 199 -5.60 -11.90 -1.49
C CYS A 199 -5.20 -12.88 -0.38
N PHE A 200 -5.38 -14.19 -0.61
CA PHE A 200 -4.94 -15.21 0.35
C PHE A 200 -3.43 -15.26 0.53
N PHE A 201 -2.69 -15.18 -0.58
CA PHE A 201 -1.23 -15.15 -0.56
C PHE A 201 -0.70 -13.94 0.23
N ILE A 202 -1.22 -12.74 -0.04
CA ILE A 202 -0.84 -11.54 0.71
C ILE A 202 -1.18 -11.77 2.18
N ARG A 203 -2.38 -12.23 2.55
CA ARG A 203 -2.73 -12.46 3.97
C ARG A 203 -1.70 -13.34 4.70
N GLU A 204 -1.26 -14.42 4.07
CA GLU A 204 -0.27 -15.33 4.65
C GLU A 204 1.10 -14.67 4.83
N GLN A 205 1.63 -14.04 3.78
CA GLN A 205 2.96 -13.40 3.81
C GLN A 205 2.96 -12.15 4.69
N PHE A 206 1.89 -11.36 4.63
CA PHE A 206 1.78 -10.06 5.26
C PHE A 206 1.72 -10.17 6.79
N ASN A 207 1.04 -11.20 7.31
CA ASN A 207 1.03 -11.48 8.73
C ASN A 207 2.42 -11.85 9.28
N LYS A 208 3.27 -12.48 8.46
CA LYS A 208 4.63 -12.87 8.86
C LYS A 208 5.61 -11.70 8.85
N VAL A 209 5.44 -10.76 7.92
CA VAL A 209 6.46 -9.72 7.64
C VAL A 209 6.07 -8.33 8.15
N PHE A 210 4.79 -7.94 8.02
CA PHE A 210 4.39 -6.55 8.21
C PHE A 210 3.53 -6.30 9.46
N LYS A 211 2.83 -7.32 9.97
CA LYS A 211 1.85 -7.15 11.07
C LYS A 211 2.40 -6.40 12.28
N GLU A 212 3.54 -6.81 12.81
CA GLU A 212 4.15 -6.16 13.99
C GLU A 212 4.53 -4.70 13.72
N SER A 213 5.14 -4.44 12.55
CA SER A 213 5.52 -3.10 12.12
C SER A 213 4.31 -2.17 12.02
N ILE A 214 3.20 -2.66 11.47
CA ILE A 214 1.95 -1.92 11.31
C ILE A 214 1.35 -1.56 12.67
N ILE A 215 1.24 -2.55 13.57
CA ILE A 215 0.73 -2.34 14.93
C ILE A 215 1.60 -1.31 15.67
N LYS A 216 2.93 -1.42 15.58
CA LYS A 216 3.87 -0.51 16.26
C LYS A 216 3.78 0.93 15.73
N LYS A 217 3.57 1.09 14.42
CA LYS A 217 3.48 2.38 13.72
C LYS A 217 2.12 3.05 13.82
N ASN A 218 1.07 2.30 14.13
CA ASN A 218 -0.26 2.86 14.31
C ASN A 218 -0.27 3.88 15.46
N ILE A 219 -0.59 5.13 15.15
CA ILE A 219 -0.64 6.23 16.13
C ILE A 219 -1.80 6.08 17.14
N PHE A 220 -2.76 5.19 16.85
CA PHE A 220 -3.90 4.87 17.69
C PHE A 220 -3.76 3.50 18.37
N LYS A 221 -2.56 2.89 18.37
CA LYS A 221 -2.32 1.52 18.84
C LYS A 221 -2.81 1.21 20.27
N ASP A 222 -2.88 2.20 21.15
CA ASP A 222 -3.35 2.02 22.52
C ASP A 222 -4.86 1.67 22.60
N ARG A 223 -5.60 1.86 21.50
CA ARG A 223 -6.99 1.44 21.35
C ARG A 223 -7.12 -0.06 21.06
N TYR A 224 -6.08 -0.73 20.55
CA TYR A 224 -6.16 -2.15 20.21
C TYR A 224 -6.58 -2.98 21.43
N ASN A 225 -7.64 -3.78 21.26
CA ASN A 225 -8.26 -4.61 22.32
C ASN A 225 -8.76 -3.84 23.56
N ASN A 226 -8.88 -2.51 23.49
CA ASN A 226 -9.29 -1.65 24.59
C ASN A 226 -10.49 -0.74 24.23
N ASN A 227 -11.35 -1.21 23.33
CA ASN A 227 -12.60 -0.54 22.96
C ASN A 227 -13.63 -1.56 22.48
N ARG A 228 -14.91 -1.19 22.52
CA ARG A 228 -16.02 -1.93 21.90
C ARG A 228 -16.66 -1.10 20.77
N ASP A 229 -15.85 -0.31 20.09
CA ASP A 229 -16.33 0.68 19.13
C ASP A 229 -16.65 0.04 17.78
N ILE A 230 -17.52 0.72 17.01
CA ILE A 230 -17.81 0.38 15.62
C ILE A 230 -17.38 1.50 14.67
N PHE A 231 -16.77 1.12 13.56
CA PHE A 231 -16.37 2.06 12.50
C PHE A 231 -17.06 1.76 11.18
N LEU A 232 -17.56 2.80 10.52
CA LEU A 232 -18.21 2.74 9.22
C LEU A 232 -17.35 3.46 8.18
N HIS A 233 -17.03 2.75 7.09
CA HIS A 233 -16.51 3.37 5.89
C HIS A 233 -17.56 3.37 4.79
N ILE A 234 -17.96 4.56 4.32
CA ILE A 234 -18.96 4.70 3.26
C ILE A 234 -18.30 5.35 2.03
N ARG A 235 -18.23 4.62 0.92
CA ARG A 235 -17.86 5.18 -0.38
C ARG A 235 -19.12 5.51 -1.18
N LEU A 236 -19.34 6.80 -1.44
CA LEU A 236 -20.44 7.27 -2.28
C LEU A 236 -19.92 7.87 -3.57
N GLY A 237 -18.86 8.67 -3.53
CA GLY A 237 -18.37 9.54 -4.63
C GLY A 237 -18.75 9.12 -6.05
N ASP A 238 -17.88 8.35 -6.71
CA ASP A 238 -18.06 7.91 -8.10
C ASP A 238 -19.03 6.73 -8.29
N VAL A 239 -19.53 6.16 -7.20
CA VAL A 239 -20.40 4.97 -7.20
C VAL A 239 -21.86 5.30 -6.85
N LYS A 240 -22.17 6.56 -6.55
CA LYS A 240 -23.48 7.03 -6.10
C LYS A 240 -24.59 6.72 -7.10
N ASN A 241 -24.31 6.82 -8.39
CA ASN A 241 -25.26 6.51 -9.44
C ASN A 241 -25.44 5.00 -9.68
N GLU A 242 -24.53 4.17 -9.18
CA GLU A 242 -24.57 2.71 -9.30
C GLU A 242 -25.16 2.03 -8.06
N ASN A 243 -25.23 2.78 -6.97
CA ASN A 243 -25.75 2.35 -5.70
C ASN A 243 -27.16 2.89 -5.52
N ASP A 244 -28.11 2.00 -5.31
CA ASP A 244 -29.42 2.40 -4.81
C ASP A 244 -29.22 3.02 -3.42
N LYS A 245 -29.59 4.30 -3.29
CA LYS A 245 -29.48 5.04 -2.02
C LYS A 245 -30.19 4.30 -0.89
N GLN A 246 -31.35 3.71 -1.18
CA GLN A 246 -32.15 3.01 -0.19
C GLN A 246 -31.43 1.73 0.26
N ASN A 247 -30.95 0.90 -0.66
CA ASN A 247 -30.23 -0.32 -0.31
C ASN A 247 -28.92 -0.03 0.42
N THR A 248 -28.24 1.05 0.07
CA THR A 248 -27.02 1.50 0.76
C THR A 248 -27.31 1.84 2.21
N PHE A 249 -28.34 2.65 2.48
CA PHE A 249 -28.74 2.96 3.85
C PHE A 249 -29.13 1.68 4.62
N LEU A 250 -30.00 0.84 4.03
CA LEU A 250 -30.49 -0.38 4.65
C LEU A 250 -29.36 -1.36 5.02
N TYR A 251 -28.30 -1.44 4.21
CA TYR A 251 -27.12 -2.25 4.51
C TYR A 251 -26.45 -1.83 5.83
N TYR A 252 -26.14 -0.54 6.00
CA TYR A 252 -25.52 -0.06 7.24
C TYR A 252 -26.50 -0.13 8.41
N ASP A 253 -27.75 0.25 8.20
CA ASP A 253 -28.82 0.27 9.22
C ASP A 253 -29.07 -1.11 9.83
N LYS A 254 -29.13 -2.13 8.97
CA LYS A 254 -29.32 -3.53 9.37
C LYS A 254 -28.20 -4.00 10.30
N ILE A 255 -26.96 -3.64 10.02
CA ILE A 255 -25.81 -4.08 10.82
C ILE A 255 -25.77 -3.30 12.13
N LEU A 256 -25.90 -1.98 12.06
CA LEU A 256 -25.87 -1.10 13.23
C LEU A 256 -26.99 -1.41 14.23
N SER A 257 -28.22 -1.65 13.76
CA SER A 257 -29.34 -2.01 14.63
C SER A 257 -29.18 -3.36 15.33
N SER A 258 -28.32 -4.25 14.83
CA SER A 258 -28.10 -5.59 15.38
C SER A 258 -26.75 -5.77 16.09
N THR A 259 -25.95 -4.72 16.22
CA THR A 259 -24.59 -4.79 16.77
C THR A 259 -24.50 -3.94 18.03
N ASP A 260 -24.07 -4.54 19.14
CA ASP A 260 -23.72 -3.80 20.36
C ASP A 260 -22.37 -3.10 20.16
N PHE A 261 -22.30 -1.81 20.48
CA PHE A 261 -21.07 -1.03 20.44
C PHE A 261 -21.13 0.13 21.43
N GLU A 262 -19.96 0.61 21.85
CA GLU A 262 -19.83 1.74 22.78
C GLU A 262 -19.90 3.08 22.05
N ILE A 263 -18.99 3.31 21.10
CA ILE A 263 -18.98 4.51 20.26
C ILE A 263 -19.02 4.12 18.78
N GLY A 264 -19.87 4.79 18.01
CA GLY A 264 -19.95 4.65 16.56
C GLY A 264 -19.19 5.76 15.85
N TYR A 265 -18.41 5.39 14.83
CA TYR A 265 -17.64 6.32 14.00
C TYR A 265 -17.97 6.14 12.53
N ILE A 266 -17.90 7.21 11.76
CA ILE A 266 -18.16 7.21 10.32
C ILE A 266 -17.13 8.03 9.55
N SER A 267 -16.66 7.48 8.43
CA SER A 267 -15.84 8.19 7.46
C SER A 267 -16.37 7.94 6.06
N SER A 268 -16.35 8.98 5.21
CA SER A 268 -16.92 8.92 3.87
C SER A 268 -16.24 9.93 2.95
N ASP A 269 -16.11 9.59 1.67
CA ASP A 269 -15.70 10.53 0.63
C ASP A 269 -16.79 11.57 0.29
N SER A 270 -17.97 11.45 0.91
CA SER A 270 -19.09 12.36 0.76
C SER A 270 -19.88 12.47 2.08
N ILE A 271 -19.21 12.84 3.18
CA ILE A 271 -19.79 12.80 4.54
C ILE A 271 -21.06 13.63 4.72
N TYR A 272 -21.28 14.66 3.89
CA TYR A 272 -22.47 15.51 3.93
C TYR A 272 -23.65 15.01 3.08
N ASP A 273 -23.54 13.83 2.46
CA ASP A 273 -24.63 13.17 1.76
C ASP A 273 -25.75 12.75 2.74
N ASP A 274 -27.00 12.75 2.25
CA ASP A 274 -28.20 12.43 3.03
C ASP A 274 -28.12 11.07 3.71
N ILE A 275 -27.49 10.07 3.08
CA ILE A 275 -27.30 8.74 3.68
C ILE A 275 -26.41 8.85 4.92
N CYS A 276 -25.29 9.56 4.81
CA CYS A 276 -24.34 9.74 5.93
C CYS A 276 -25.00 10.53 7.06
N LYS A 277 -25.67 11.64 6.75
CA LYS A 277 -26.43 12.44 7.72
C LYS A 277 -27.48 11.61 8.46
N SER A 278 -28.26 10.82 7.72
CA SER A 278 -29.29 9.96 8.32
C SER A 278 -28.71 8.92 9.27
N LEU A 279 -27.55 8.31 8.92
CA LEU A 279 -26.86 7.36 9.79
C LEU A 279 -26.25 8.05 11.01
N ILE A 280 -25.64 9.23 10.84
CA ILE A 280 -25.09 10.04 11.92
C ILE A 280 -26.19 10.38 12.93
N ASP A 281 -27.32 10.90 12.46
CA ASP A 281 -28.42 11.33 13.32
C ASP A 281 -29.07 10.14 14.03
N LYS A 282 -29.31 9.03 13.32
CA LYS A 282 -29.98 7.85 13.88
C LYS A 282 -29.15 7.12 14.94
N TYR A 283 -27.83 7.07 14.78
CA TYR A 283 -26.93 6.28 15.63
C TYR A 283 -25.93 7.11 16.42
N ASN A 284 -26.07 8.45 16.40
CA ASN A 284 -25.17 9.40 17.06
C ASN A 284 -23.68 9.16 16.71
N LEU A 285 -23.39 8.99 15.41
CA LEU A 285 -22.05 8.63 14.95
C LEU A 285 -21.10 9.82 14.97
N GLN A 286 -19.85 9.59 15.41
CA GLN A 286 -18.79 10.57 15.36
C GLN A 286 -18.09 10.57 14.00
N ILE A 287 -17.91 11.75 13.41
CA ILE A 287 -17.27 11.90 12.10
C ILE A 287 -15.75 11.76 12.26
N ILE A 288 -15.15 10.91 11.41
CA ILE A 288 -13.71 10.78 11.23
C ILE A 288 -13.32 11.37 9.87
N ASP A 289 -12.72 12.56 9.92
CA ASP A 289 -12.19 13.29 8.77
C ASP A 289 -10.65 13.35 8.84
N PHE A 290 -10.03 12.19 8.67
CA PHE A 290 -8.58 12.07 8.60
C PHE A 290 -8.11 11.79 7.17
N CYS A 291 -6.80 11.97 6.93
CA CYS A 291 -6.18 11.50 5.70
C CYS A 291 -6.24 9.97 5.58
N GLU A 292 -5.93 9.42 4.40
CA GLU A 292 -6.13 7.99 4.11
C GLU A 292 -5.38 7.07 5.09
N VAL A 293 -4.15 7.44 5.45
CA VAL A 293 -3.29 6.69 6.38
C VAL A 293 -3.90 6.68 7.78
N SER A 294 -4.23 7.85 8.30
CA SER A 294 -4.78 8.00 9.65
C SER A 294 -6.19 7.40 9.78
N THR A 295 -7.01 7.46 8.73
CA THR A 295 -8.32 6.77 8.68
C THR A 295 -8.15 5.26 8.79
N ILE A 296 -7.24 4.66 8.00
CA ILE A 296 -6.95 3.22 8.09
C ILE A 296 -6.42 2.86 9.48
N MET A 297 -5.46 3.62 9.99
CA MET A 297 -4.88 3.41 11.32
C MET A 297 -5.96 3.41 12.39
N PHE A 298 -6.81 4.44 12.44
CA PHE A 298 -7.88 4.55 13.42
C PHE A 298 -8.89 3.41 13.28
N ALA A 299 -9.43 3.24 12.08
CA ALA A 299 -10.47 2.25 11.79
C ALA A 299 -10.03 0.83 12.14
N SER A 300 -8.77 0.48 11.84
CA SER A 300 -8.21 -0.85 12.15
C SER A 300 -8.18 -1.19 13.65
N THR A 301 -8.37 -0.21 14.53
CA THR A 301 -8.43 -0.41 15.99
C THR A 301 -9.82 -0.71 16.53
N CYS A 302 -10.87 -0.43 15.76
CA CYS A 302 -12.26 -0.61 16.20
C CYS A 302 -12.63 -2.10 16.28
N ARG A 303 -13.45 -2.46 17.27
CA ARG A 303 -13.81 -3.87 17.49
C ARG A 303 -14.74 -4.41 16.42
N ASN A 304 -15.63 -3.57 15.90
CA ASN A 304 -16.49 -3.89 14.77
C ASN A 304 -16.24 -2.92 13.62
N ILE A 305 -16.23 -3.40 12.39
CA ILE A 305 -15.99 -2.56 11.20
C ILE A 305 -17.04 -2.88 10.14
N ILE A 306 -17.68 -1.86 9.59
CA ILE A 306 -18.59 -1.97 8.45
C ILE A 306 -17.96 -1.28 7.25
N LEU A 307 -17.71 -2.06 6.21
CA LEU A 307 -17.01 -1.62 5.01
C LEU A 307 -17.98 -1.31 3.88
N SER A 308 -17.64 -0.35 3.03
CA SER A 308 -18.24 -0.25 1.70
C SER A 308 -17.59 -1.24 0.72
N GLY A 309 -18.17 -1.39 -0.46
CA GLY A 309 -17.48 -2.05 -1.57
C GLY A 309 -16.30 -1.24 -2.08
N GLY A 310 -15.10 -1.83 -2.13
CA GLY A 310 -13.91 -1.23 -2.73
C GLY A 310 -12.59 -1.62 -2.05
N THR A 311 -11.48 -1.41 -2.75
CA THR A 311 -10.14 -1.78 -2.28
C THR A 311 -9.65 -0.96 -1.09
N PHE A 312 -10.08 0.30 -0.95
CA PHE A 312 -9.72 1.11 0.23
C PHE A 312 -10.40 0.56 1.50
N SER A 313 -11.69 0.26 1.43
CA SER A 313 -12.43 -0.41 2.51
C SER A 313 -11.86 -1.80 2.81
N TRP A 314 -11.55 -2.56 1.75
CA TRP A 314 -10.89 -3.84 1.89
C TRP A 314 -9.58 -3.72 2.67
N LEU A 315 -8.75 -2.70 2.36
CA LEU A 315 -7.49 -2.47 3.08
C LEU A 315 -7.71 -2.12 4.56
N ILE A 316 -8.76 -1.35 4.88
CA ILE A 316 -9.15 -1.09 6.29
C ILE A 316 -9.39 -2.42 7.01
N GLY A 317 -10.26 -3.27 6.46
CA GLY A 317 -10.55 -4.59 7.06
C GLY A 317 -9.33 -5.49 7.10
N PHE A 318 -8.51 -5.48 6.05
CA PHE A 318 -7.32 -6.32 5.94
C PHE A 318 -6.28 -6.02 7.03
N LEU A 319 -6.17 -4.76 7.45
CA LEU A 319 -5.26 -4.33 8.51
C LEU A 319 -5.88 -4.36 9.92
N ALA A 320 -7.16 -4.71 10.03
CA ALA A 320 -7.90 -4.74 11.28
C ALA A 320 -7.69 -6.04 12.06
N PHE A 321 -6.44 -6.29 12.48
CA PHE A 321 -6.00 -7.58 13.05
C PHE A 321 -6.70 -8.00 14.35
N TYR A 322 -7.37 -7.07 15.03
CA TYR A 322 -7.96 -7.26 16.36
C TYR A 322 -9.47 -6.96 16.39
N SER A 323 -10.10 -6.81 15.23
CA SER A 323 -11.56 -6.67 15.16
C SER A 323 -12.24 -8.04 15.31
N ASP A 324 -13.38 -8.07 16.00
CA ASP A 324 -14.21 -9.26 16.12
C ASP A 324 -14.99 -9.54 14.85
N LYS A 325 -15.58 -8.49 14.28
CA LYS A 325 -16.44 -8.61 13.10
C LYS A 325 -16.12 -7.52 12.10
N ILE A 326 -15.90 -7.97 10.87
CA ILE A 326 -15.71 -7.11 9.70
C ILE A 326 -16.83 -7.45 8.74
N TYR A 327 -17.71 -6.49 8.50
CA TYR A 327 -18.86 -6.62 7.63
C TYR A 327 -18.56 -6.01 6.27
N TYR A 328 -19.06 -6.63 5.19
CA TYR A 328 -18.95 -6.10 3.84
C TYR A 328 -20.22 -6.35 3.02
N PRO A 329 -20.51 -5.53 2.00
CA PRO A 329 -21.66 -5.74 1.13
C PRO A 329 -21.38 -6.90 0.18
N GLN A 330 -22.20 -7.95 0.24
CA GLN A 330 -22.11 -9.10 -0.64
C GLN A 330 -22.73 -8.78 -2.01
N LYS A 331 -22.00 -8.01 -2.83
CA LYS A 331 -22.41 -7.58 -4.18
C LYS A 331 -21.25 -7.79 -5.16
N LYS A 332 -21.56 -8.22 -6.39
CA LYS A 332 -20.58 -8.21 -7.50
C LYS A 332 -20.30 -6.76 -7.90
N SER A 333 -19.02 -6.39 -7.92
CA SER A 333 -18.56 -5.06 -8.30
C SER A 333 -17.86 -5.12 -9.65
N ARG A 334 -17.99 -4.07 -10.47
CA ARG A 334 -17.16 -3.90 -11.67
C ARG A 334 -15.75 -3.36 -11.36
N TRP A 335 -15.55 -2.86 -10.14
CA TRP A 335 -14.36 -2.11 -9.75
C TRP A 335 -13.27 -2.97 -9.09
N TYR A 336 -13.63 -4.19 -8.71
CA TYR A 336 -12.76 -5.17 -8.08
C TYR A 336 -13.37 -6.55 -8.32
N ASP A 337 -12.53 -7.56 -8.48
CA ASP A 337 -12.96 -8.96 -8.61
C ASP A 337 -13.34 -9.54 -7.22
N ASP A 338 -13.30 -10.85 -7.02
CA ASP A 338 -13.52 -11.46 -5.70
C ASP A 338 -12.34 -11.19 -4.73
N ILE A 339 -12.29 -10.00 -4.12
CA ILE A 339 -11.28 -9.65 -3.09
C ILE A 339 -11.78 -9.89 -1.66
N PHE A 340 -13.10 -9.86 -1.43
CA PHE A 340 -13.71 -10.08 -0.11
C PHE A 340 -13.87 -11.59 0.17
N VAL A 341 -12.74 -12.28 0.27
CA VAL A 341 -12.66 -13.76 0.22
C VAL A 341 -12.42 -14.43 1.57
N PHE A 342 -12.32 -13.64 2.62
CA PHE A 342 -11.96 -14.11 3.95
C PHE A 342 -13.19 -14.63 4.68
N ASN A 343 -13.20 -15.92 5.01
CA ASN A 343 -14.35 -16.59 5.61
C ASN A 343 -14.75 -16.02 6.98
N GLU A 344 -13.81 -15.40 7.69
CA GLU A 344 -14.10 -14.72 8.95
C GLU A 344 -14.83 -13.37 8.78
N TRP A 345 -14.87 -12.81 7.56
CA TRP A 345 -15.62 -11.60 7.27
C TRP A 345 -17.08 -11.92 6.99
N VAL A 346 -17.97 -11.05 7.45
CA VAL A 346 -19.41 -11.24 7.39
C VAL A 346 -19.98 -10.53 6.16
N GLY A 347 -20.22 -11.29 5.11
CA GLY A 347 -20.92 -10.79 3.93
C GLY A 347 -22.40 -10.57 4.22
N VAL A 348 -22.90 -9.35 3.97
CA VAL A 348 -24.31 -9.02 4.13
C VAL A 348 -24.90 -8.73 2.77
N LYS A 349 -25.97 -9.45 2.41
CA LYS A 349 -26.72 -9.22 1.17
C LYS A 349 -27.33 -7.82 1.20
N VAL A 350 -27.09 -7.07 0.12
CA VAL A 350 -27.55 -5.70 -0.13
C VAL A 350 -28.62 -5.70 -1.20
#